data_AF-A0A6G4TPR2-F1
#
_entry.id   AF-A0A6G4TPR2-F1
#
_cell.length_a   1.000
_cell.length_b   1.000
_cell.length_c   1.000
_cell.angle_alpha   90.00
_cell.angle_beta   90.00
_cell.angle_gamma   90.00
#
_symmetry.space_group_name_H-M   'P 1'
#
loop_
_entity.id
_entity.type
_entity.pdbx_description
1 polymer ?
#
loop_
_entity_poly.entity_id
_entity_poly.type
_entity_poly.pdbx_seq_one_letter_code
_entity_poly.pdbx_strand_id
1 'polypeptide(L)'
;MNPTECLAFDRASVRTIDANGRLQISRTNISKANVNAYYGREIPRSEELGLEPNKLYRLWRHPDELRKAAKTFNNIPVLSKHIPDFPTDPPNEFR
;
A
#
# COMPACT_ATOMS: atom_id res chain seq x y z
N MET A 1 -24.42 33.58 18.70
CA MET A 1 -23.86 32.26 18.32
C MET A 1 -22.36 32.46 18.27
N ASN A 2 -21.61 31.94 19.25
CA ASN A 2 -20.18 32.25 19.40
C ASN A 2 -19.34 31.41 18.42
N PRO A 3 -18.36 32.01 17.71
CA PRO A 3 -17.61 31.35 16.63
C PRO A 3 -16.41 30.54 17.14
N THR A 4 -16.55 29.77 18.23
CA THR A 4 -15.38 29.20 18.92
C THR A 4 -15.57 27.76 19.39
N GLU A 5 -16.17 26.91 18.57
CA GLU A 5 -16.05 25.45 18.75
C GLU A 5 -15.85 24.77 17.39
N CYS A 6 -14.68 25.02 16.77
CA CYS A 6 -14.20 24.19 15.68
C CYS A 6 -13.42 23.03 16.31
N LEU A 7 -14.04 21.85 16.42
CA LEU A 7 -13.37 20.64 16.88
C LEU A 7 -12.35 20.21 15.81
N ALA A 8 -11.08 20.44 16.09
CA ALA A 8 -9.96 20.01 15.26
C ALA A 8 -9.77 18.49 15.40
N PHE A 9 -10.36 17.71 14.48
CA PHE A 9 -10.28 16.23 14.44
C PHE A 9 -8.89 15.70 14.03
N ASP A 10 -7.99 16.58 13.63
CA ASP A 10 -6.63 16.29 13.18
C ASP A 10 -5.61 16.23 14.33
N ARG A 11 -5.96 16.58 15.57
CA ARG A 11 -5.04 16.49 16.72
C ARG A 11 -4.51 15.06 16.98
N ALA A 12 -5.28 14.05 16.59
CA ALA A 12 -4.88 12.63 16.64
C ALA A 12 -4.39 12.08 15.29
N SER A 13 -4.20 12.94 14.29
CA SER A 13 -3.79 12.54 12.95
C SER A 13 -2.38 11.99 12.96
N VAL A 14 -2.20 10.83 12.33
CA VAL A 14 -0.90 10.22 12.04
C VAL A 14 -0.36 10.65 10.67
N ARG A 15 -0.96 11.69 10.06
CA ARG A 15 -0.65 12.22 8.73
C ARG A 15 0.29 13.42 8.84
N THR A 16 1.28 13.51 7.96
CA THR A 16 2.18 14.67 7.82
C THR A 16 2.53 14.86 6.36
N ILE A 17 2.74 16.09 5.90
CA ILE A 17 3.23 16.36 4.54
C ILE A 17 4.74 16.60 4.63
N ASP A 18 5.51 15.93 3.76
CA ASP A 18 6.96 16.13 3.70
C ASP A 18 7.36 17.38 2.89
N ALA A 19 8.67 17.69 2.86
CA ALA A 19 9.19 18.84 2.12
C ALA A 19 8.94 18.78 0.60
N ASN A 20 8.65 17.58 0.07
CA ASN A 20 8.32 17.36 -1.33
C ASN A 20 6.80 17.28 -1.54
N GLY A 21 5.96 17.65 -0.57
CA GLY A 21 4.51 17.66 -0.74
C GLY A 21 3.83 16.28 -0.70
N ARG A 22 4.54 15.20 -0.34
CA ARG A 22 3.94 13.86 -0.24
C ARG A 22 3.30 13.64 1.13
N LEU A 23 2.16 12.94 1.13
CA LEU A 23 1.47 12.51 2.34
C LEU A 23 2.20 11.32 2.99
N GLN A 24 2.75 11.56 4.16
CA GLN A 24 3.34 10.56 5.04
C GLN A 24 2.32 10.13 6.10
N ILE A 25 2.22 8.82 6.34
CA ILE A 25 1.33 8.24 7.34
C ILE A 25 2.16 7.35 8.26
N SER A 26 2.25 7.68 9.55
CA SER A 26 3.12 6.95 10.48
C SER A 26 2.60 5.54 10.85
N ARG A 27 1.28 5.31 10.76
CA ARG A 27 0.68 4.00 11.01
C ARG A 27 -0.56 3.76 10.15
N THR A 28 -0.53 2.72 9.32
CA THR A 28 -1.68 2.28 8.52
C THR A 28 -1.60 0.79 8.20
N ASN A 29 -2.75 0.12 8.03
CA ASN A 29 -2.82 -1.27 7.61
C ASN A 29 -2.78 -1.35 6.08
N ILE A 30 -1.63 -1.73 5.52
CA ILE A 30 -1.42 -1.81 4.05
C ILE A 30 -1.99 -3.10 3.45
N SER A 31 -1.99 -4.19 4.20
CA SER A 31 -2.45 -5.51 3.72
C SER A 31 -3.03 -6.34 4.86
N LYS A 32 -3.66 -7.47 4.51
CA LYS A 32 -4.29 -8.41 5.43
C LYS A 32 -4.07 -9.84 4.94
N ALA A 33 -3.91 -10.77 5.88
CA ALA A 33 -3.88 -12.20 5.58
C ALA A 33 -5.22 -12.65 4.97
N ASN A 34 -5.14 -13.31 3.83
CA ASN A 34 -6.29 -13.70 3.02
C ASN A 34 -5.87 -14.71 1.94
N VAL A 35 -6.85 -15.25 1.22
CA VAL A 35 -6.61 -16.08 0.04
C VAL A 35 -6.81 -15.23 -1.20
N ASN A 36 -5.77 -15.11 -2.03
CA ASN A 36 -5.79 -14.35 -3.29
C ASN A 36 -5.62 -15.29 -4.48
N ALA A 37 -6.21 -14.88 -5.60
CA ALA A 37 -6.07 -15.57 -6.85
C ALA A 37 -4.86 -14.99 -7.63
N TYR A 38 -4.03 -15.88 -8.16
CA TYR A 38 -2.88 -15.56 -9.00
C TYR A 38 -2.85 -16.50 -10.20
N TYR A 39 -2.45 -16.00 -11.36
CA TYR A 39 -2.13 -16.86 -12.49
C TYR A 39 -0.85 -17.63 -12.23
N GLY A 40 -0.73 -18.85 -12.78
CA GLY A 40 0.48 -19.66 -12.61
C GLY A 40 1.76 -18.89 -12.96
N ARG A 41 1.73 -18.04 -14.00
CA ARG A 41 2.86 -17.18 -14.43
C ARG A 41 3.26 -16.08 -13.43
N GLU A 42 2.38 -15.72 -12.50
CA GLU A 42 2.62 -14.66 -11.51
C GLU A 42 3.28 -15.22 -10.24
N ILE A 43 3.26 -16.54 -10.06
CA ILE A 43 3.75 -17.21 -8.86
C ILE A 43 5.28 -17.38 -8.99
N PRO A 44 6.07 -16.97 -7.98
CA PRO A 44 7.51 -17.18 -8.00
C PRO A 44 7.87 -18.66 -8.21
N ARG A 45 8.90 -18.92 -9.03
CA ARG A 45 9.36 -20.27 -9.39
C ARG A 45 8.28 -21.14 -10.06
N SER A 46 7.36 -20.52 -10.79
CA SER A 46 6.23 -21.21 -11.46
C SER A 46 6.66 -22.38 -12.34
N GLU A 47 7.76 -22.24 -13.07
CA GLU A 47 8.29 -23.27 -13.98
C GLU A 47 8.81 -24.49 -13.21
N GLU A 48 9.61 -24.26 -12.17
CA GLU A 48 10.13 -25.33 -11.28
C GLU A 48 9.00 -26.09 -10.58
N LEU A 49 7.91 -25.39 -10.25
CA LEU A 49 6.72 -25.95 -9.60
C LEU A 49 5.75 -26.62 -10.60
N GLY A 50 6.01 -26.53 -11.91
CA GLY A 50 5.15 -27.10 -12.95
C GLY A 50 3.76 -26.44 -13.02
N LEU A 51 3.66 -25.15 -12.69
CA LEU A 51 2.39 -24.43 -12.69
C LEU A 51 1.96 -24.05 -14.11
N GLU A 52 0.69 -24.25 -14.43
CA GLU A 52 0.12 -23.87 -15.72
C GLU A 52 0.00 -22.33 -15.81
N PRO A 53 0.62 -21.65 -16.79
CA PRO A 53 0.72 -20.19 -16.82
C PRO A 53 -0.62 -19.43 -16.77
N ASN A 54 -1.67 -19.99 -17.38
CA ASN A 54 -2.99 -19.36 -17.50
C ASN A 54 -4.03 -19.89 -16.52
N LYS A 55 -3.63 -20.82 -15.64
CA LYS A 55 -4.50 -21.35 -14.60
C LYS A 55 -4.49 -20.45 -13.39
N LEU A 56 -5.66 -20.28 -12.78
CA LEU A 56 -5.83 -19.47 -11.59
C LEU A 56 -5.64 -20.34 -10.35
N TYR A 57 -4.63 -20.01 -9.55
CA TYR A 57 -4.32 -20.67 -8.29
C TYR A 57 -4.72 -19.77 -7.12
N ARG A 58 -5.26 -20.37 -6.06
CA ARG A 58 -5.64 -19.67 -4.83
C ARG A 58 -4.54 -19.84 -3.79
N LEU A 59 -3.77 -18.78 -3.56
CA LEU A 59 -2.67 -18.77 -2.59
C LEU A 59 -3.08 -18.08 -1.31
N TRP A 60 -2.69 -18.67 -0.19
CA TRP A 60 -2.86 -18.05 1.11
C TRP A 60 -1.70 -17.10 1.39
N ARG A 61 -2.00 -15.80 1.55
CA ARG A 61 -1.02 -14.81 2.00
C ARG A 61 -0.86 -14.92 3.52
N HIS A 62 0.15 -15.68 3.92
CA HIS A 62 0.43 -15.98 5.33
C HIS A 62 0.71 -14.70 6.13
N PRO A 63 0.12 -14.52 7.33
CA PRO A 63 0.34 -13.32 8.15
C PRO A 63 1.82 -13.10 8.50
N ASP A 64 2.60 -14.16 8.71
CA ASP A 64 4.02 -14.01 9.03
C ASP A 64 4.86 -13.48 7.88
N GLU A 65 4.58 -13.89 6.64
CA GLU A 65 5.28 -13.34 5.47
C GLU A 65 4.90 -11.86 5.26
N LEU A 66 3.63 -11.50 5.50
CA LEU A 66 3.19 -10.10 5.49
C LEU A 66 3.91 -9.27 6.57
N ARG A 67 4.12 -9.83 7.76
CA ARG A 67 4.87 -9.18 8.85
C ARG A 67 6.34 -8.99 8.51
N LYS A 68 6.98 -9.96 7.84
CA LYS A 68 8.36 -9.84 7.34
C LYS A 68 8.48 -8.74 6.28
N ALA A 69 7.50 -8.66 5.36
CA ALA A 69 7.47 -7.68 4.29
C ALA A 69 7.05 -6.26 4.76
N ALA A 70 6.44 -6.09 5.94
CA ALA A 70 5.87 -4.81 6.35
C ALA A 70 6.83 -3.61 6.24
N LYS A 71 8.11 -3.80 6.57
CA LYS A 71 9.13 -2.73 6.50
C LYS A 71 9.46 -2.29 5.06
N THR A 72 9.24 -3.14 4.06
CA THR A 72 9.58 -2.82 2.67
C THR A 72 8.63 -1.79 2.06
N PHE A 73 7.47 -1.55 2.66
CA PHE A 73 6.51 -0.56 2.19
C PHE A 73 6.81 0.86 2.70
N ASN A 74 7.71 1.01 3.68
CA ASN A 74 7.99 2.32 4.27
C ASN A 74 8.64 3.25 3.25
N ASN A 75 8.13 4.48 3.17
CA ASN A 75 8.60 5.54 2.28
C ASN A 75 8.47 5.23 0.77
N ILE A 76 7.76 4.16 0.40
CA ILE A 76 7.38 3.89 -1.00
C ILE A 76 5.98 4.46 -1.23
N PRO A 77 5.77 5.31 -2.25
CA PRO A 77 4.45 5.78 -2.62
C PRO A 77 3.49 4.61 -2.92
N VAL A 78 2.33 4.62 -2.26
CA VAL A 78 1.24 3.67 -2.58
C VAL A 78 0.37 4.31 -3.66
N LEU A 79 0.57 3.87 -4.91
CA LEU A 79 -0.15 4.42 -6.06
C LEU A 79 -1.37 3.58 -6.40
N SER A 80 -2.51 4.23 -6.70
CA SER A 80 -3.70 3.53 -7.22
C SER A 80 -3.50 3.01 -8.64
N LYS A 81 -2.58 3.61 -9.40
CA LYS A 81 -2.21 3.22 -10.76
C LYS A 81 -0.69 3.06 -10.81
N HIS A 82 -0.19 2.09 -11.56
CA HIS A 82 1.25 1.90 -11.75
C HIS A 82 1.79 2.92 -12.77
N ILE A 83 1.90 4.17 -12.35
CA ILE A 83 2.49 5.28 -13.10
C ILE A 83 3.82 5.68 -12.47
N PRO A 84 4.78 6.23 -13.23
CA PRO A 84 5.99 6.81 -12.65
C PRO A 84 5.66 7.93 -11.65
N ASP A 85 6.33 7.93 -10.51
CA ASP A 85 6.25 8.98 -9.50
C ASP A 85 7.58 9.74 -9.42
N PHE A 86 7.54 11.07 -9.54
CA PHE A 86 8.71 11.93 -9.55
C PHE A 86 8.67 12.93 -8.38
N PRO A 87 9.79 13.17 -7.67
CA PRO A 87 9.82 14.12 -6.55
C PRO A 87 9.42 15.55 -6.91
N THR A 88 9.61 15.96 -8.17
CA THR A 88 9.25 17.30 -8.67
C THR A 88 7.77 17.46 -9.00
N ASP A 89 7.03 16.36 -9.15
CA ASP A 89 5.60 16.36 -9.46
C ASP A 89 4.86 15.30 -8.62
N PRO A 90 4.87 15.45 -7.28
CA PRO A 90 4.24 14.49 -6.38
C PRO A 90 2.71 14.45 -6.59
N PRO A 91 2.08 13.26 -6.62
CA PRO A 91 0.63 13.15 -6.61
C PRO A 91 0.08 13.67 -5.28
N ASN A 92 -0.86 14.61 -5.36
CA ASN A 92 -1.59 15.14 -4.20
C ASN A 92 -3.01 14.58 -4.17
N GLU A 93 -3.69 14.72 -3.03
CA GLU A 93 -5.06 14.18 -2.83
C GLU A 93 -6.13 14.80 -3.75
N PHE A 94 -5.78 15.84 -4.53
CA PHE A 94 -6.69 16.61 -5.37
C PHE A 94 -6.43 16.46 -6.88
N ARG A 95 -5.59 15.52 -7.30
CA ARG A 95 -5.25 15.29 -8.72
C ARG A 95 -5.97 14.08 -9.32
#